data_AF-A0A0D1XPD1-F1
#
_entry.id   AF-A0A0D1XPD1-F1
#
_cell.length_a   1.000
_cell.length_b   1.000
_cell.length_c   1.000
_cell.angle_alpha   90.00
_cell.angle_beta   90.00
_cell.angle_gamma   90.00
#
_symmetry.space_group_name_H-M   'P 1'
#
loop_
_entity.id
_entity.type
_entity.pdbx_description
1 polymer ?
#
loop_
_entity_poly.entity_id
_entity_poly.type
_entity_poly.pdbx_seq_one_letter_code
_entity_poly.pdbx_strand_id
1 'polypeptide(L)'
;MRVSITVYNKWPGCYTALVLLALWEIIARMYPPVILPGPLETLRTLLTLTERGILWQSLALSFLRLIVGFVLSFLLGAGLGVWAGANEKVLKLIRPVVTTFQAIPPVS
;
A
#
# COMPACT_ATOMS: atom_id res chain seq x y z
N MET A 1 28.51 26.58 3.96
CA MET A 1 28.50 25.20 4.50
C MET A 1 28.05 24.27 3.37
N ARG A 2 28.99 23.74 2.58
CA ARG A 2 28.70 22.87 1.43
C ARG A 2 28.64 21.43 1.93
N VAL A 3 27.44 20.87 2.02
CA VAL A 3 27.25 19.45 2.31
C VAL A 3 27.49 18.70 1.00
N SER A 4 28.74 18.31 0.77
CA SER A 4 29.13 17.49 -0.39
C SER A 4 28.66 16.05 -0.16
N ILE A 5 27.47 15.71 -0.64
CA ILE A 5 26.98 14.33 -0.78
C ILE A 5 27.15 13.93 -2.25
N THR A 6 28.38 13.62 -2.65
CA THR A 6 28.64 12.99 -3.95
C THR A 6 29.57 11.80 -3.74
N VAL A 7 29.05 10.74 -3.13
CA VAL A 7 29.72 9.44 -3.12
C VAL A 7 29.41 8.76 -4.44
N TYR A 8 30.28 9.00 -5.41
CA TYR A 8 30.26 8.35 -6.71
C TYR A 8 31.07 7.04 -6.62
N ASN A 9 30.47 5.97 -7.16
CA ASN A 9 31.09 4.73 -7.67
C ASN A 9 30.99 3.44 -6.83
N LYS A 10 30.29 2.47 -7.45
CA LYS A 10 30.12 1.03 -7.20
C LYS A 10 29.85 0.61 -5.74
N TRP A 11 28.56 0.34 -5.49
CA TRP A 11 27.94 -0.28 -4.29
C TRP A 11 27.56 0.62 -3.08
N PRO A 12 27.34 1.95 -3.19
CA PRO A 12 26.96 2.77 -2.03
C PRO A 12 25.61 2.35 -1.41
N GLY A 13 24.68 1.84 -2.23
CA GLY A 13 23.36 1.40 -1.76
C GLY A 13 23.41 0.22 -0.77
N CYS A 14 24.34 -0.72 -0.95
CA CYS A 14 24.49 -1.85 -0.04
C CYS A 14 24.98 -1.40 1.34
N TYR A 15 25.95 -0.47 1.39
CA TYR A 15 26.42 0.09 2.65
C TYR A 15 25.32 0.87 3.37
N THR A 16 24.58 1.71 2.64
CA THR A 16 23.44 2.43 3.23
C THR A 16 22.37 1.47 3.75
N ALA A 17 22.03 0.42 2.99
CA ALA A 17 21.06 -0.58 3.42
C ALA A 17 21.52 -1.34 4.67
N LEU A 18 22.80 -1.75 4.73
CA LEU A 18 23.36 -2.42 5.90
C LEU A 18 23.35 -1.52 7.15
N VAL A 19 23.70 -0.24 7.00
CA VAL A 19 23.63 0.74 8.10
C VAL A 19 22.19 0.91 8.58
N LEU A 20 21.22 1.00 7.67
CA LEU A 20 19.80 1.10 8.01
C LEU A 20 19.27 -0.16 8.70
N LEU A 21 19.65 -1.36 8.22
CA LEU A 21 19.28 -2.62 8.86
C LEU A 21 19.88 -2.75 10.26
N ALA A 22 21.14 -2.34 10.43
CA ALA A 22 21.79 -2.32 11.75
C ALA A 22 21.11 -1.34 12.70
N LEU A 23 20.78 -0.14 12.22
CA LEU A 23 20.04 0.86 13.00
C LEU A 23 18.65 0.34 13.38
N TRP A 24 17.92 -0.27 12.45
CA TRP A 24 16.62 -0.88 12.71
C TRP A 24 16.72 -1.99 13.76
N GLU A 25 17.70 -2.90 13.65
CA GLU A 25 17.94 -3.95 14.65
C GLU A 25 18.25 -3.37 16.04
N ILE A 26 19.08 -2.32 16.13
CA ILE A 26 19.39 -1.65 17.40
C ILE A 26 18.12 -1.06 18.02
N ILE A 27 17.31 -0.34 17.22
CA ILE A 27 16.08 0.29 17.70
C ILE A 27 15.06 -0.79 18.10
N ALA A 28 14.90 -1.84 17.29
CA ALA A 28 13.98 -2.95 17.57
C ALA A 28 14.26 -3.60 18.93
N ARG A 29 15.53 -3.75 19.32
CA ARG A 29 15.92 -4.30 20.63
C ARG A 29 15.50 -3.43 21.81
N MET A 30 15.25 -2.14 21.61
CA MET A 30 14.79 -1.22 22.66
C MET A 30 13.27 -1.31 22.91
N TYR A 31 12.52 -1.94 21.99
CA TYR A 31 11.07 -2.07 22.08
C TYR A 31 10.65 -3.53 22.24
N PRO A 32 9.47 -3.79 22.84
CA PRO A 32 8.86 -5.11 22.80
C PRO A 32 8.66 -5.59 21.34
N PRO A 33 8.90 -6.88 21.03
CA PRO A 33 8.75 -7.41 19.67
C PRO A 33 7.35 -7.23 19.06
N VAL A 34 6.32 -7.10 19.92
CA VAL A 34 4.95 -6.81 19.49
C VAL A 34 4.80 -5.40 18.88
N ILE A 35 5.66 -4.46 19.27
CA ILE A 35 5.65 -3.08 18.78
C ILE A 35 6.59 -2.95 17.58
N LEU A 36 7.81 -3.48 17.69
CA LEU A 36 8.81 -3.39 16.63
C LEU A 36 9.68 -4.67 16.58
N PRO A 37 9.30 -5.67 15.76
CA PRO A 37 10.13 -6.85 15.57
C PRO A 37 11.42 -6.47 14.82
N GLY A 38 12.51 -7.17 15.14
CA GLY A 38 13.78 -6.97 14.44
C GLY A 38 13.74 -7.44 12.98
N PRO A 39 14.62 -6.95 12.09
CA PRO A 39 14.73 -7.40 10.70
C PRO A 39 14.89 -8.92 10.57
N LEU A 40 15.72 -9.55 11.43
CA LEU A 40 15.95 -11.00 11.36
C LEU A 40 14.72 -11.81 11.79
N GLU A 41 14.03 -11.38 12.83
CA GLU A 41 12.78 -12.00 13.30
C GLU A 41 11.66 -11.87 12.26
N THR A 42 11.58 -10.69 11.63
CA THR A 42 10.66 -10.43 10.53
C THR A 42 10.94 -11.37 9.36
N LEU A 43 12.20 -11.54 8.97
CA LEU A 43 12.57 -12.44 7.89
C LEU A 43 12.26 -13.91 8.20
N ARG A 44 12.55 -14.37 9.43
CA ARG A 44 12.19 -15.72 9.88
C ARG A 44 10.67 -15.94 9.84
N THR A 45 9.91 -14.97 10.32
CA THR A 45 8.45 -15.03 10.30
C THR A 45 7.93 -15.07 8.86
N LEU A 46 8.50 -14.26 7.96
CA LEU A 46 8.16 -14.27 6.55
C LEU A 46 8.42 -15.63 5.89
N LEU A 47 9.57 -16.24 6.15
CA LEU A 47 9.91 -17.58 5.63
C LEU A 47 8.97 -18.65 6.19
N THR A 48 8.70 -18.66 7.50
CA THR A 48 7.78 -19.63 8.11
C THR A 48 6.34 -19.49 7.59
N LEU A 49 5.87 -18.26 7.35
CA LEU A 49 4.56 -18.02 6.72
C LEU A 49 4.52 -18.44 5.25
N THR A 50 5.65 -18.32 4.55
CA THR A 50 5.80 -18.76 3.16
C THR A 50 5.76 -20.29 3.07
N GLU A 51 6.53 -21.00 3.90
CA GLU A 51 6.57 -22.47 3.96
C GLU A 51 5.22 -23.07 4.36
N ARG A 52 4.49 -22.41 5.27
CA ARG A 52 3.14 -22.82 5.67
C ARG A 52 2.07 -22.52 4.62
N GLY A 53 2.39 -21.82 3.52
CA GLY A 53 1.45 -21.40 2.48
C GLY A 53 0.50 -20.28 2.87
N ILE A 54 0.53 -19.81 4.13
CA ILE A 54 -0.36 -18.78 4.68
C ILE A 54 -0.11 -17.43 4.00
N LEU A 55 1.16 -17.11 3.71
CA LEU A 55 1.52 -15.87 3.04
C LEU A 55 0.81 -15.76 1.68
N TRP A 56 0.89 -16.82 0.86
CA TRP A 56 0.29 -16.87 -0.46
C TRP A 56 -1.23 -16.78 -0.42
N GLN A 57 -1.86 -17.49 0.52
CA GLN A 57 -3.30 -17.42 0.71
C GLN A 57 -3.75 -16.00 1.11
N SER A 58 -3.03 -15.36 2.03
CA SER A 58 -3.36 -14.01 2.51
C SER A 58 -3.18 -12.96 1.39
N LEU A 59 -2.12 -13.08 0.60
CA LEU A 59 -1.90 -12.25 -0.57
C LEU A 59 -3.01 -12.47 -1.60
N ALA A 60 -3.32 -13.72 -1.95
CA ALA A 60 -4.36 -14.04 -2.93
C ALA A 60 -5.73 -13.48 -2.53
N LEU A 61 -6.12 -13.62 -1.26
CA LEU A 61 -7.38 -13.05 -0.76
C LEU A 61 -7.40 -11.51 -0.83
N SER A 62 -6.27 -10.86 -0.53
CA SER A 62 -6.14 -9.39 -0.61
C SER A 62 -6.24 -8.89 -2.05
N PHE A 63 -5.53 -9.55 -2.97
CA PHE A 63 -5.60 -9.26 -4.40
C PHE A 63 -6.99 -9.53 -4.97
N LEU A 64 -7.61 -10.66 -4.61
CA LEU A 64 -8.95 -10.99 -5.06
C LEU A 64 -9.96 -9.94 -4.59
N ARG A 65 -9.88 -9.51 -3.33
CA ARG A 65 -10.72 -8.43 -2.80
C ARG A 65 -10.54 -7.14 -3.60
N LEU A 66 -9.30 -6.77 -3.92
CA LEU A 66 -9.00 -5.58 -4.72
C LEU A 66 -9.59 -5.70 -6.12
N ILE A 67 -9.35 -6.81 -6.81
CA ILE A 67 -9.81 -7.04 -8.19
C ILE A 67 -11.33 -7.05 -8.25
N VAL A 68 -11.99 -7.80 -7.37
CA VAL A 68 -13.46 -7.88 -7.33
C VAL A 68 -14.07 -6.52 -6.99
N GLY A 69 -13.54 -5.83 -5.98
CA GLY A 69 -14.00 -4.48 -5.61
C GLY A 69 -13.82 -3.48 -6.76
N PHE A 70 -12.68 -3.52 -7.45
CA PHE A 70 -12.39 -2.67 -8.59
C PHE A 70 -13.32 -2.97 -9.77
N VAL A 71 -13.46 -4.24 -10.16
CA VAL A 71 -14.30 -4.62 -11.31
C VAL A 71 -15.75 -4.26 -11.08
N LEU A 72 -16.30 -4.53 -9.88
CA LEU A 72 -17.68 -4.15 -9.56
C LEU A 72 -17.86 -2.63 -9.58
N SER A 73 -16.95 -1.89 -8.95
CA SER A 73 -17.01 -0.41 -8.94
C SER A 73 -16.84 0.18 -10.33
N PHE A 74 -15.96 -0.39 -11.15
CA PHE A 74 -15.73 0.05 -12.52
C PHE A 74 -16.95 -0.18 -13.39
N LEU A 75 -17.53 -1.39 -13.37
CA LEU A 75 -18.71 -1.71 -14.18
C LEU A 75 -19.92 -0.85 -13.79
N LEU A 76 -20.19 -0.73 -12.48
CA LEU A 76 -21.30 0.09 -12.00
C LEU A 76 -21.05 1.59 -12.22
N GLY A 77 -19.87 2.09 -11.85
CA GLY A 77 -19.51 3.50 -11.98
C GLY A 77 -19.44 3.95 -13.43
N ALA A 78 -18.80 3.17 -14.31
CA ALA A 78 -18.75 3.47 -15.74
C ALA A 78 -20.13 3.36 -16.38
N GLY A 79 -20.91 2.33 -16.05
CA GLY A 79 -22.29 2.18 -16.55
C GLY A 79 -23.18 3.35 -16.17
N LEU A 80 -23.17 3.75 -14.89
CA LEU A 80 -23.90 4.93 -14.41
C LEU A 80 -23.39 6.22 -15.03
N GLY A 81 -22.07 6.36 -15.22
CA GLY A 81 -21.45 7.52 -15.86
C GLY A 81 -21.87 7.68 -17.32
N VAL A 82 -21.84 6.59 -18.10
CA VAL A 82 -22.31 6.58 -19.50
C VAL A 82 -23.80 6.92 -19.56
N TRP A 83 -24.62 6.34 -18.68
CA TRP A 83 -26.06 6.60 -18.66
C TRP A 83 -26.39 8.07 -18.29
N ALA A 84 -25.66 8.63 -17.33
CA ALA A 84 -25.77 10.05 -16.99
C ALA A 84 -25.37 10.95 -18.16
N GLY A 85 -24.31 10.60 -18.90
CA GLY A 85 -23.89 11.34 -20.10
C GLY A 85 -24.91 11.30 -21.24
N ALA A 86 -25.71 10.24 -21.32
CA ALA A 86 -26.75 10.10 -22.35
C ALA A 86 -28.10 10.75 -21.96
N ASN A 87 -28.34 11.05 -20.68
CA ASN A 87 -29.65 11.57 -20.22
C ASN A 87 -29.52 12.63 -19.12
N GLU A 88 -29.92 13.86 -19.45
CA GLU A 88 -29.93 15.03 -18.55
C GLU A 88 -30.70 14.82 -17.23
N LYS A 89 -31.77 14.01 -17.22
CA LYS A 89 -32.52 13.72 -15.99
C LYS A 89 -31.69 12.85 -15.03
N VAL A 90 -31.00 11.85 -15.58
CA VAL A 90 -30.15 10.93 -14.82
C VAL A 90 -28.93 11.67 -14.28
N LEU A 91 -28.33 12.53 -15.10
CA LEU A 91 -27.22 13.39 -14.67
C LEU A 91 -27.59 14.26 -13.46
N LYS A 92 -28.76 14.92 -13.51
CA LYS A 92 -29.25 15.76 -12.39
C LYS A 92 -29.46 14.97 -11.09
N LEU A 93 -29.85 13.70 -11.19
CA LEU A 93 -30.05 12.83 -10.02
C LEU A 93 -28.72 12.37 -9.40
N ILE A 94 -27.75 11.97 -10.23
CA ILE A 94 -26.48 11.39 -9.78
C ILE A 94 -25.49 12.48 -9.31
N ARG A 95 -25.53 13.67 -9.91
CA ARG A 95 -24.64 14.79 -9.61
C ARG A 95 -24.47 15.11 -8.12
N PRO A 96 -25.53 15.28 -7.30
CA PRO A 96 -25.36 15.58 -5.87
C PRO A 96 -24.58 14.49 -5.14
N VAL A 97 -24.86 13.22 -5.42
CA VAL A 97 -24.17 12.07 -4.81
C VAL A 97 -22.67 12.11 -5.14
N VAL A 98 -22.33 12.30 -6.41
CA VAL A 98 -20.93 12.40 -6.87
C VAL A 98 -20.21 13.58 -6.21
N THR A 99 -20.85 14.75 -6.16
CA THR A 99 -20.24 15.93 -5.54
C THR A 99 -20.01 15.76 -4.04
N THR A 100 -20.91 15.06 -3.33
CA THR A 100 -20.72 14.75 -1.91
C THR A 100 -19.53 13.82 -1.70
N PHE A 101 -19.41 12.74 -2.49
CA PHE A 101 -18.27 11.82 -2.39
C PHE A 101 -16.93 12.50 -2.72
N GLN A 102 -16.90 13.40 -3.70
CA GLN A 102 -15.71 14.17 -4.06
C GLN A 102 -15.28 15.16 -2.97
N ALA A 103 -16.22 15.62 -2.13
CA ALA A 103 -15.93 16.53 -1.02
C ALA A 103 -15.39 15.83 0.22
N ILE A 104 -15.44 14.49 0.29
CA ILE A 104 -14.87 13.74 1.41
C ILE A 104 -13.35 13.88 1.35
N PRO A 105 -12.70 14.50 2.35
CA PRO A 105 -11.26 14.63 2.35
C PRO A 105 -10.63 13.22 2.41
N PRO A 106 -9.55 12.97 1.66
CA PRO A 106 -8.81 11.72 1.80
C PRO A 106 -8.21 11.69 3.21
N VAL A 107 -8.82 10.90 4.09
CA VAL A 107 -8.24 10.56 5.39
C VAL A 107 -7.12 9.55 5.14
N SER A 108 -5.91 10.08 5.02
CA SER A 108 -4.64 9.34 5.04
C SER A 108 -4.13 9.19 6.46
#